data_AF-A0A5B9PEA3-F1
#
_entry.id   AF-A0A5B9PEA3-F1
#
_cell.length_a   1.000
_cell.length_b   1.000
_cell.length_c   1.000
_cell.angle_alpha   90.00
_cell.angle_beta   90.00
_cell.angle_gamma   90.00
#
_symmetry.space_group_name_H-M   'P 1'
#
loop_
_entity.id
_entity.type
_entity.pdbx_description
1 polymer ?
#
loop_
_entity_poly.entity_id
_entity_poly.type
_entity_poly.pdbx_seq_one_letter_code
_entity_poly.pdbx_strand_id
1 'polypeptide(L)'
;MKLGLLRCSCFLLCFVGLAVGCGGDKTMDTFKEMNKLNISKLANSYVMFASVNGNVGPKDAEELKNFIKSDDRVPPRLGLSSSELDNLDAIFISDADDEPFKIRFGLKIRVDEDRSPLIFDAVGVGGMRRVALADNQILEVTDSKKYDRMWEGNMSAKESGPDETEIDEALEDE
;
A
#
# COMPACT_ATOMS: atom_id res chain seq x y z
N MET A 1 26.27 66.40 -45.67
CA MET A 1 26.75 66.46 -44.27
C MET A 1 25.59 66.08 -43.33
N LYS A 2 25.91 65.34 -42.24
CA LYS A 2 25.03 64.59 -41.28
C LYS A 2 24.60 63.20 -41.83
N LEU A 3 25.22 62.06 -41.48
CA LEU A 3 25.61 61.41 -40.21
C LEU A 3 24.42 60.82 -39.43
N GLY A 4 24.42 59.49 -39.20
CA GLY A 4 23.55 58.85 -38.21
C GLY A 4 23.27 57.34 -38.41
N LEU A 5 24.09 56.50 -37.77
CA LEU A 5 23.85 55.07 -37.47
C LEU A 5 22.56 54.87 -36.65
N LEU A 6 21.84 53.74 -36.85
CA LEU A 6 21.24 53.03 -35.72
C LEU A 6 21.07 51.52 -36.02
N ARG A 7 21.64 50.72 -35.12
CA ARG A 7 21.66 49.25 -35.09
C ARG A 7 20.29 48.72 -34.66
N CYS A 8 19.83 47.60 -35.23
CA CYS A 8 18.83 46.76 -34.59
C CYS A 8 19.38 45.33 -34.51
N SER A 9 19.71 44.95 -33.28
CA SER A 9 20.31 43.70 -32.86
C SER A 9 19.18 42.76 -32.45
N CYS A 10 18.94 41.70 -33.21
CA CYS A 10 18.07 40.59 -32.82
C CYS A 10 18.45 39.38 -33.65
N PHE A 11 19.29 38.47 -33.15
CA PHE A 11 19.06 37.04 -33.40
C PHE A 11 19.53 36.23 -32.20
N LEU A 12 18.51 35.97 -31.40
CA LEU A 12 18.33 35.10 -30.26
C LEU A 12 19.20 33.83 -30.29
N LEU A 13 19.92 33.63 -29.19
CA LEU A 13 20.63 32.44 -28.76
C LEU A 13 19.68 31.22 -28.68
N CYS A 14 19.86 30.22 -29.54
CA CYS A 14 19.22 28.90 -29.37
C CYS A 14 20.09 28.01 -28.46
N PHE A 15 19.90 28.14 -27.15
CA PHE A 15 20.43 27.20 -26.15
C PHE A 15 19.43 26.04 -26.00
N VAL A 16 19.52 25.03 -26.86
CA VAL A 16 18.77 23.77 -26.71
C VAL A 16 19.58 22.85 -25.80
N GLY A 17 19.33 22.98 -24.50
CA GLY A 17 19.84 22.05 -23.50
C GLY A 17 19.19 20.68 -23.66
N LEU A 18 19.98 19.71 -24.14
CA LEU A 18 19.69 18.29 -24.01
C LEU A 18 19.84 17.90 -22.53
N ALA A 19 18.83 18.19 -21.73
CA ALA A 19 18.65 17.55 -20.43
C ALA A 19 18.12 16.13 -20.69
N VAL A 20 19.04 15.19 -20.89
CA VAL A 20 18.77 13.75 -20.79
C VAL A 20 18.45 13.49 -19.32
N GLY A 21 17.16 13.61 -18.98
CA GLY A 21 16.63 13.33 -17.66
C GLY A 21 16.75 11.84 -17.36
N CYS A 22 17.62 11.54 -16.39
CA CYS A 22 17.78 10.28 -15.71
C CYS A 22 16.39 9.74 -15.30
N GLY A 23 15.98 8.61 -15.88
CA GLY A 23 14.79 7.88 -15.47
C GLY A 23 15.04 7.27 -14.10
N GLY A 24 14.73 8.02 -13.05
CA GLY A 24 14.59 7.47 -11.70
C GLY A 24 13.45 6.45 -11.69
N ASP A 25 13.71 5.28 -11.12
CA ASP A 25 12.75 4.18 -10.93
C ASP A 25 11.53 4.67 -10.13
N LYS A 26 10.53 5.21 -10.84
CA LYS A 26 9.24 5.64 -10.27
C LYS A 26 8.49 4.50 -9.56
N THR A 27 8.87 3.26 -9.82
CA THR A 27 8.27 2.07 -9.22
C THR A 27 8.56 1.97 -7.73
N MET A 28 9.76 2.34 -7.25
CA MET A 28 10.09 2.21 -5.82
C MET A 28 9.39 3.24 -4.93
N ASP A 29 9.08 4.43 -5.46
CA ASP A 29 8.41 5.48 -4.69
C ASP A 29 6.93 5.16 -4.43
N THR A 30 6.23 4.57 -5.40
CA THR A 30 4.83 4.14 -5.24
C THR A 30 4.66 3.09 -4.13
N PHE A 31 5.57 2.12 -4.02
CA PHE A 31 5.52 1.10 -2.95
C PHE A 31 5.78 1.66 -1.55
N LYS A 32 6.62 2.70 -1.43
CA LYS A 32 6.87 3.37 -0.14
C LYS A 32 5.64 4.15 0.34
N GLU A 33 4.87 4.72 -0.59
CA GLU A 33 3.64 5.41 -0.21
C GLU A 33 2.54 4.47 0.28
N MET A 34 2.39 3.31 -0.36
CA MET A 34 1.43 2.29 0.06
C MET A 34 1.77 1.68 1.43
N ASN A 35 3.05 1.61 1.80
CA ASN A 35 3.53 1.04 3.07
C ASN A 35 3.69 2.06 4.21
N LYS A 36 3.10 3.25 4.12
CA LYS A 36 3.16 4.23 5.22
C LYS A 36 2.47 3.72 6.49
N LEU A 37 1.41 2.92 6.34
CA LEU A 37 0.61 2.39 7.44
C LEU A 37 1.08 0.99 7.85
N ASN A 38 1.08 0.69 9.15
CA ASN A 38 1.43 -0.62 9.69
C ASN A 38 0.51 -1.73 9.17
N ILE A 39 -0.79 -1.44 8.99
CA ILE A 39 -1.75 -2.42 8.44
C ILE A 39 -1.34 -2.87 7.03
N SER A 40 -0.80 -1.95 6.23
CA SER A 40 -0.30 -2.23 4.87
C SER A 40 1.00 -3.02 4.90
N LYS A 41 1.95 -2.62 5.76
CA LYS A 41 3.21 -3.35 5.97
C LYS A 41 2.95 -4.81 6.35
N LEU A 42 2.00 -5.06 7.25
CA LEU A 42 1.63 -6.41 7.67
C LEU A 42 0.95 -7.20 6.55
N ALA A 43 -0.01 -6.62 5.84
CA ALA A 43 -0.69 -7.28 4.73
C ALA A 43 0.33 -7.69 3.65
N ASN A 44 1.21 -6.77 3.25
CA ASN A 44 2.29 -7.04 2.31
C ASN A 44 3.23 -8.15 2.83
N SER A 45 3.64 -8.10 4.10
CA SER A 45 4.48 -9.14 4.72
C SER A 45 3.83 -10.51 4.67
N TYR A 46 2.53 -10.58 4.95
CA TYR A 46 1.74 -11.81 4.93
C TYR A 46 1.66 -12.40 3.52
N VAL A 47 1.35 -11.58 2.52
CA VAL A 47 1.25 -12.01 1.12
C VAL A 47 2.61 -12.46 0.60
N MET A 48 3.69 -11.74 0.94
CA MET A 48 5.05 -12.16 0.63
C MET A 48 5.39 -13.51 1.25
N PHE A 49 5.05 -13.75 2.52
CA PHE A 49 5.21 -15.05 3.18
C PHE A 49 4.49 -16.14 2.41
N ALA A 50 3.20 -15.93 2.10
CA ALA A 50 2.39 -16.92 1.39
C ALA A 50 2.97 -17.24 0.00
N SER A 51 3.50 -16.25 -0.71
CA SER A 51 4.08 -16.43 -2.06
C SER A 51 5.26 -17.40 -2.07
N VAL A 52 6.08 -17.40 -1.02
CA VAL A 52 7.25 -18.29 -0.89
C VAL A 52 6.94 -19.59 -0.15
N ASN A 53 5.78 -19.67 0.50
CA ASN A 53 5.36 -20.82 1.31
C ASN A 53 4.16 -21.56 0.69
N GLY A 54 4.13 -21.67 -0.65
CA GLY A 54 3.14 -22.48 -1.36
C GLY A 54 1.70 -21.98 -1.22
N ASN A 55 1.50 -20.66 -1.23
CA ASN A 55 0.20 -20.00 -1.10
C ASN A 55 -0.47 -20.20 0.27
N VAL A 56 0.30 -20.48 1.32
CA VAL A 56 -0.19 -20.63 2.69
C VAL A 56 0.45 -19.56 3.57
N GLY A 57 -0.40 -18.73 4.17
CA GLY A 57 0.01 -17.70 5.12
C GLY A 57 0.67 -18.24 6.39
N PRO A 58 1.31 -17.36 7.18
CA PRO A 58 1.97 -17.74 8.42
C PRO A 58 0.97 -18.33 9.41
N LYS A 59 1.39 -19.32 10.22
CA LYS A 59 0.54 -19.99 11.22
C LYS A 59 0.20 -19.11 12.41
N ASP A 60 1.06 -18.14 12.71
CA ASP A 60 0.96 -17.23 13.85
C ASP A 60 1.82 -15.97 13.64
N ALA A 61 1.74 -15.03 14.58
CA ALA A 61 2.48 -13.77 14.52
C ALA A 61 4.00 -13.96 14.61
N GLU A 62 4.46 -14.95 15.38
CA GLU A 62 5.88 -15.20 15.58
C GLU A 62 6.53 -15.72 14.30
N GLU A 63 5.85 -16.59 13.55
CA GLU A 63 6.32 -17.05 12.24
C GLU A 63 6.42 -15.91 11.23
N LEU A 64 5.45 -14.98 11.22
CA LEU A 64 5.50 -13.80 10.37
C LEU A 64 6.66 -12.86 10.76
N LYS A 65 6.86 -12.59 12.05
CA LYS A 65 7.99 -11.78 12.55
C LYS A 65 9.33 -12.41 12.15
N ASN A 66 9.46 -13.72 12.33
CA ASN A 66 10.67 -14.45 11.96
C ASN A 66 10.95 -14.36 10.47
N PHE A 67 9.92 -14.47 9.63
CA PHE A 67 10.06 -14.27 8.19
C PHE A 67 10.58 -12.87 7.85
N ILE A 68 9.97 -11.81 8.40
CA ILE A 68 10.39 -10.41 8.18
C ILE A 68 11.86 -10.19 8.58
N LYS A 69 12.32 -10.82 9.67
CA LYS A 69 13.72 -10.73 10.13
C LYS A 69 14.70 -11.54 9.30
N SER A 70 14.28 -12.71 8.80
CA SER A 70 15.19 -13.68 8.19
C SER A 70 15.42 -13.47 6.70
N ASP A 71 14.50 -12.80 6.00
CA ASP A 71 14.61 -12.55 4.57
C ASP A 71 15.02 -11.09 4.33
N ASP A 72 16.29 -10.87 4.00
CA ASP A 72 16.87 -9.54 3.74
C ASP A 72 16.15 -8.73 2.65
N ARG A 73 15.35 -9.39 1.81
CA ARG A 73 14.57 -8.74 0.74
C ARG A 73 13.28 -8.13 1.26
N VAL A 74 12.77 -8.59 2.40
CA VAL A 74 11.48 -8.18 2.96
C VAL A 74 11.55 -6.76 3.53
N PRO A 75 12.46 -6.41 4.47
CA PRO A 75 12.51 -5.07 5.05
C PRO A 75 12.58 -3.91 4.05
N PRO A 76 13.47 -3.92 3.03
CA PRO A 76 13.53 -2.79 2.09
C PRO A 76 12.29 -2.65 1.21
N ARG A 77 11.59 -3.76 0.91
CA ARG A 77 10.33 -3.74 0.14
C ARG A 77 9.16 -3.19 0.94
N LEU A 78 9.16 -3.45 2.24
CA LEU A 78 8.17 -2.92 3.18
C LEU A 78 8.48 -1.48 3.63
N GLY A 79 9.64 -0.93 3.25
CA GLY A 79 10.08 0.38 3.71
C GLY A 79 10.40 0.41 5.22
N LEU A 80 10.71 -0.75 5.83
CA LEU A 80 11.07 -0.82 7.24
C LEU A 80 12.45 -0.21 7.48
N SER A 81 12.51 0.72 8.43
CA SER A 81 13.76 1.26 8.97
C SER A 81 14.46 0.24 9.88
N SER A 82 15.76 0.42 10.12
CA SER A 82 16.49 -0.41 11.08
C SER A 82 15.88 -0.37 12.48
N SER A 83 15.37 0.79 12.92
CA SER A 83 14.69 0.93 14.21
C SER A 83 13.38 0.13 14.28
N GLU A 84 12.65 0.00 13.17
CA GLU A 84 11.45 -0.84 13.14
C GLU A 84 11.80 -2.33 13.16
N LEU A 85 12.93 -2.73 12.57
CA LEU A 85 13.41 -4.11 12.65
C LEU A 85 13.82 -4.50 14.08
N ASP A 86 14.41 -3.56 14.82
CA ASP A 86 14.76 -3.73 16.23
C ASP A 86 13.50 -3.83 17.12
N ASN A 87 12.39 -3.22 16.70
CA ASN A 87 11.12 -3.21 17.41
C ASN A 87 9.93 -3.64 16.53
N LEU A 88 10.00 -4.85 15.98
CA LEU A 88 8.96 -5.35 15.08
C LEU A 88 7.59 -5.48 15.72
N ASP A 89 7.49 -5.54 17.05
CA ASP A 89 6.18 -5.57 17.71
C ASP A 89 5.36 -4.29 17.46
N ALA A 90 6.03 -3.15 17.21
CA ALA A 90 5.35 -1.89 16.93
C ALA A 90 4.54 -1.93 15.62
N ILE A 91 4.98 -2.67 14.60
CA ILE A 91 4.22 -2.79 13.35
C ILE A 91 2.98 -3.70 13.49
N PHE A 92 2.82 -4.39 14.62
CA PHE A 92 1.61 -5.15 14.97
C PHE A 92 0.56 -4.33 15.71
N ILE A 93 0.83 -3.05 15.93
CA ILE A 93 -0.09 -2.09 16.52
C ILE A 93 -0.64 -1.17 15.42
N SER A 94 -1.94 -0.92 15.50
CA SER A 94 -2.65 -0.06 14.58
C SER A 94 -2.33 1.41 14.78
N ASP A 95 -1.98 2.10 13.68
CA ASP A 95 -1.75 3.54 13.68
C ASP A 95 -3.02 4.37 13.93
N ALA A 96 -4.21 3.74 13.90
CA ALA A 96 -5.47 4.45 14.07
C ALA A 96 -5.94 4.43 15.53
N ASP A 97 -6.03 3.24 16.13
CA ASP A 97 -6.64 3.02 17.45
C ASP A 97 -5.63 2.60 18.52
N ASP A 98 -4.33 2.52 18.21
CA ASP A 98 -3.26 2.08 19.12
C ASP A 98 -3.47 0.66 19.71
N GLU A 99 -4.36 -0.13 19.10
CA GLU A 99 -4.66 -1.50 19.53
C GLU A 99 -3.91 -2.52 18.67
N PRO A 100 -3.61 -3.72 19.20
CA PRO A 100 -3.08 -4.81 18.39
C PRO A 100 -4.02 -5.20 17.25
N PHE A 101 -3.49 -5.36 16.04
CA PHE A 101 -4.30 -5.84 14.92
C PHE A 101 -4.86 -7.24 15.18
N LYS A 102 -6.06 -7.50 14.67
CA LYS A 102 -6.57 -8.86 14.52
C LYS A 102 -6.12 -9.40 13.17
N ILE A 103 -5.53 -10.60 13.17
CA ILE A 103 -4.92 -11.20 11.98
C ILE A 103 -5.50 -12.60 11.75
N ARG A 104 -5.87 -12.90 10.51
CA ARG A 104 -6.30 -14.24 10.08
C ARG A 104 -5.10 -15.04 9.60
N PHE A 105 -4.54 -15.86 10.48
CA PHE A 105 -3.38 -16.71 10.20
C PHE A 105 -3.75 -18.02 9.47
N GLY A 106 -2.76 -18.62 8.81
CA GLY A 106 -2.86 -19.94 8.17
C GLY A 106 -3.81 -19.99 6.97
N LEU A 107 -4.17 -18.85 6.37
CA LEU A 107 -5.04 -18.81 5.22
C LEU A 107 -4.32 -19.32 3.98
N LYS A 108 -5.03 -20.11 3.17
CA LYS A 108 -4.57 -20.44 1.83
C LYS A 108 -5.03 -19.32 0.88
N ILE A 109 -4.09 -18.53 0.38
CA ILE A 109 -4.37 -17.39 -0.51
C ILE A 109 -3.67 -17.57 -1.86
N ARG A 110 -4.40 -17.37 -2.95
CA ARG A 110 -3.79 -17.32 -4.29
C ARG A 110 -3.28 -15.90 -4.50
N VAL A 111 -1.96 -15.73 -4.36
CA VAL A 111 -1.30 -14.44 -4.62
C VAL A 111 -1.74 -13.96 -6.01
N ASP A 112 -2.13 -12.68 -6.10
CA ASP A 112 -2.67 -11.99 -7.29
C ASP A 112 -4.14 -12.25 -7.67
N GLU A 113 -4.79 -13.30 -7.14
CA GLU A 113 -6.21 -13.60 -7.44
C GLU A 113 -7.13 -13.43 -6.24
N ASP A 114 -6.60 -13.59 -5.03
CA ASP A 114 -7.38 -13.64 -3.80
C ASP A 114 -7.53 -12.25 -3.18
N ARG A 115 -8.75 -11.93 -2.76
CA ARG A 115 -9.11 -10.70 -2.04
C ARG A 115 -9.46 -10.98 -0.58
N SER A 116 -9.00 -12.10 -0.03
CA SER A 116 -9.27 -12.50 1.35
C SER A 116 -8.86 -11.42 2.34
N PRO A 117 -9.70 -11.09 3.33
CA PRO A 117 -9.34 -10.13 4.36
C PRO A 117 -8.35 -10.77 5.33
N LEU A 118 -7.26 -10.06 5.62
CA LEU A 118 -6.11 -10.58 6.35
C LEU A 118 -5.91 -9.89 7.70
N ILE A 119 -5.81 -8.56 7.68
CA ILE A 119 -5.44 -7.72 8.83
C ILE A 119 -6.59 -6.76 9.12
N PHE A 120 -6.98 -6.63 10.39
CA PHE A 120 -8.13 -5.84 10.81
C PHE A 120 -7.74 -4.93 11.97
N ASP A 121 -8.16 -3.67 11.94
CA ASP A 121 -8.22 -2.85 13.15
C ASP A 121 -9.11 -3.56 14.18
N ALA A 122 -8.71 -3.55 15.46
CA ALA A 122 -9.46 -4.22 16.52
C ALA A 122 -10.70 -3.42 16.91
N VAL A 123 -10.54 -2.11 17.10
CA VAL A 123 -11.60 -1.20 17.58
C VAL A 123 -11.98 -0.21 16.49
N GLY A 124 -11.00 0.40 15.83
CA GLY A 124 -11.17 1.51 14.89
C GLY A 124 -11.36 2.85 15.59
N VAL A 125 -11.48 3.93 14.80
CA VAL A 125 -11.69 5.30 15.30
C VAL A 125 -12.91 5.91 14.62
N GLY A 126 -13.73 6.65 15.38
CA GLY A 126 -14.91 7.30 14.82
C GLY A 126 -15.97 6.33 14.27
N GLY A 127 -16.00 5.08 14.76
CA GLY A 127 -16.89 4.04 14.26
C GLY A 127 -16.46 3.40 12.94
N MET A 128 -15.25 3.71 12.46
CA MET A 128 -14.67 3.16 11.24
C MET A 128 -13.50 2.24 11.58
N ARG A 129 -13.49 1.05 10.98
CA ARG A 129 -12.39 0.08 11.07
C ARG A 129 -11.78 -0.14 9.70
N ARG A 130 -10.46 -0.32 9.63
CA ARG A 130 -9.78 -0.73 8.41
C ARG A 130 -9.64 -2.23 8.34
N VAL A 131 -9.77 -2.77 7.14
CA VAL A 131 -9.50 -4.17 6.83
C VAL A 131 -8.60 -4.23 5.61
N ALA A 132 -7.37 -4.74 5.77
CA ALA A 132 -6.47 -4.98 4.67
C ALA A 132 -6.70 -6.37 4.06
N LEU A 133 -6.79 -6.40 2.74
CA LEU A 133 -7.03 -7.57 1.92
C LEU A 133 -5.73 -8.13 1.34
N ALA A 134 -5.78 -9.36 0.82
CA ALA A 134 -4.63 -10.04 0.21
C ALA A 134 -4.14 -9.42 -1.12
N ASP A 135 -4.95 -8.55 -1.74
CA ASP A 135 -4.57 -7.74 -2.91
C ASP A 135 -3.98 -6.36 -2.51
N ASN A 136 -3.69 -6.17 -1.22
CA ASN A 136 -3.20 -4.94 -0.60
C ASN A 136 -4.19 -3.76 -0.62
N GLN A 137 -5.46 -3.97 -0.98
CA GLN A 137 -6.47 -2.95 -0.75
C GLN A 137 -6.82 -2.86 0.73
N ILE A 138 -7.03 -1.63 1.21
CA ILE A 138 -7.53 -1.35 2.56
C ILE A 138 -8.97 -0.87 2.40
N LEU A 139 -9.90 -1.58 3.02
CA LEU A 139 -11.30 -1.19 3.06
C LEU A 139 -11.60 -0.47 4.38
N GLU A 140 -12.29 0.66 4.29
CA GLU A 140 -12.91 1.30 5.44
C GLU A 140 -14.30 0.70 5.68
N VAL A 141 -14.55 0.25 6.90
CA VAL A 141 -15.75 -0.51 7.26
C VAL A 141 -16.40 0.13 8.49
N THR A 142 -17.58 0.71 8.27
CA THR A 142 -18.41 1.32 9.32
C THR A 142 -19.54 0.40 9.79
N ASP A 143 -19.99 -0.53 8.93
CA ASP A 143 -21.02 -1.52 9.28
C ASP A 143 -20.40 -2.71 10.04
N SER A 144 -20.80 -2.90 11.31
CA SER A 144 -20.25 -3.96 12.15
C SER A 144 -20.54 -5.36 11.62
N LYS A 145 -21.70 -5.59 10.97
CA LYS A 145 -22.04 -6.91 10.43
C LYS A 145 -21.15 -7.27 9.23
N LYS A 146 -20.81 -6.30 8.39
CA LYS A 146 -19.84 -6.46 7.29
C LYS A 146 -18.48 -6.82 7.86
N TYR A 147 -18.01 -6.11 8.87
CA TYR A 147 -16.74 -6.41 9.56
C TYR A 147 -16.72 -7.86 10.09
N ASP A 148 -17.79 -8.29 10.78
CA ASP A 148 -17.88 -9.65 11.33
C ASP A 148 -17.87 -10.73 10.23
N ARG A 149 -18.62 -10.53 9.14
CA ARG A 149 -18.59 -11.44 7.97
C ARG A 149 -17.20 -11.54 7.36
N MET A 150 -16.51 -10.41 7.21
CA MET A 150 -15.13 -10.40 6.70
C MET A 150 -14.19 -11.16 7.62
N TRP A 151 -14.32 -10.99 8.94
CA TRP A 151 -13.53 -11.72 9.93
C TRP A 151 -13.75 -13.24 9.86
N GLU A 152 -15.00 -13.66 9.69
CA GLU A 152 -15.37 -15.07 9.51
C GLU A 152 -14.90 -15.66 8.16
N GLY A 153 -14.52 -14.80 7.19
CA GLY A 153 -14.17 -15.22 5.84
C GLY A 153 -15.36 -15.38 4.89
N ASN A 154 -16.53 -14.88 5.27
CA ASN A 154 -17.78 -14.98 4.53
C ASN A 154 -18.01 -13.73 3.65
N MET A 155 -17.08 -13.41 2.75
CA MET A 155 -17.27 -12.30 1.80
C MET A 155 -18.01 -12.76 0.55
N SER A 156 -19.03 -12.00 0.14
CA SER A 156 -19.64 -12.20 -1.18
C SER A 156 -18.75 -11.63 -2.28
N ALA A 157 -18.85 -12.16 -3.51
CA ALA A 157 -18.12 -11.65 -4.67
C ALA A 157 -18.40 -10.16 -4.97
N LYS A 158 -19.59 -9.67 -4.58
CA LYS A 158 -19.97 -8.26 -4.73
C LYS A 158 -19.24 -7.36 -3.71
N GLU A 159 -19.02 -7.85 -2.49
CA GLU A 159 -18.28 -7.12 -1.46
C GLU A 159 -16.77 -7.10 -1.72
N SER A 160 -16.28 -8.01 -2.56
CA SER A 160 -14.92 -8.03 -3.08
C SER A 160 -14.79 -7.33 -4.44
N GLY A 161 -15.72 -6.45 -4.81
CA GLY A 161 -15.59 -5.57 -5.98
C GLY A 161 -14.95 -4.22 -5.60
N PRO A 162 -14.36 -3.46 -6.54
CA PRO A 162 -14.16 -2.02 -6.33
C PRO A 162 -15.51 -1.37 -6.02
N ASP A 163 -15.55 -0.40 -5.10
CA ASP A 163 -16.80 0.26 -4.72
C ASP A 163 -17.41 0.94 -5.96
N GLU A 164 -18.55 0.42 -6.45
CA GLU A 164 -19.15 0.85 -7.72
C GLU A 164 -19.63 2.32 -7.67
N THR A 165 -19.63 2.96 -6.49
CA THR A 165 -20.08 4.34 -6.29
C THR A 165 -19.13 5.42 -6.80
N GLU A 166 -17.90 5.11 -7.22
CA GLU A 166 -16.95 6.12 -7.73
C GLU A 166 -16.99 6.34 -9.25
N ILE A 167 -17.82 5.60 -10.00
CA ILE A 167 -17.82 5.68 -11.48
C ILE A 167 -18.83 6.71 -12.03
N ASP A 168 -19.84 7.11 -11.25
CA ASP A 168 -20.93 7.95 -11.76
C ASP A 168 -20.61 9.46 -11.81
N GLU A 169 -19.54 9.93 -11.17
CA GLU A 169 -19.21 11.37 -11.10
C GLU A 169 -18.25 11.86 -12.21
N ALA A 170 -17.77 10.98 -13.08
CA ALA A 170 -16.76 11.32 -14.10
C ALA A 170 -17.30 11.50 -15.53
N LEU A 171 -18.63 11.44 -15.75
CA LEU A 171 -19.22 11.46 -17.09
C LEU A 171 -20.20 12.61 -17.37
N GLU A 172 -20.32 13.62 -16.49
CA GLU A 172 -21.26 14.75 -16.71
C GLU A 172 -20.63 16.02 -17.33
N ASP A 173 -19.33 16.04 -17.65
CA ASP A 173 -18.62 17.22 -18.17
C ASP A 173 -18.15 17.10 -19.65
N GLU A 174 -18.98 16.58 -20.56
CA GLU A 174 -18.78 16.70 -22.03
C GLU A 174 -19.89 17.50 -22.75
#